data_AF-A0A7C4D7K8-F1
#
_entry.id   AF-A0A7C4D7K8-F1
#
_cell.length_a   1.000
_cell.length_b   1.000
_cell.length_c   1.000
_cell.angle_alpha   90.00
_cell.angle_beta   90.00
_cell.angle_gamma   90.00
#
_symmetry.space_group_name_H-M   'P 1'
#
loop_
_entity.id
_entity.type
_entity.pdbx_description
1 polymer ?
#
loop_
_entity_poly.entity_id
_entity_poly.type
_entity_poly.pdbx_seq_one_letter_code
_entity_poly.pdbx_strand_id
1 'polypeptide(L)'
;MKCNKLVELSNLIDLNNLNALTTIYVYISEKCIGRVALSKILGVGEREARSVINYLKNTNILTGREETCINIELIDKYGLKINTVEIGRYNLSLIKIEDRDLINYIMKHIVKLRDHLVIRTQNPYSIEIIGFYNGFKHVIPGLPNYLYDQYLEILVKQRMSKNTLFILWNQYRKYYCEAYVTNSLYNICLDILRK
;
A
#
# COMPACT_ATOMS: atom_id res chain seq x y z
N MET A 1 -6.79 -2.81 7.06
CA MET A 1 -5.98 -1.65 7.48
C MET A 1 -6.83 -0.73 8.35
N LYS A 2 -6.25 -0.23 9.45
CA LYS A 2 -6.90 0.65 10.43
C LYS A 2 -6.05 1.89 10.68
N CYS A 3 -6.69 3.01 11.00
CA CYS A 3 -6.00 4.29 11.06
C CYS A 3 -5.04 4.39 12.26
N ASN A 4 -5.53 4.01 13.44
CA ASN A 4 -4.71 3.91 14.64
C ASN A 4 -3.49 2.99 14.47
N LYS A 5 -3.63 1.88 13.71
CA LYS A 5 -2.53 0.96 13.44
C LYS A 5 -1.45 1.53 12.53
N LEU A 6 -1.82 2.34 11.55
CA LEU A 6 -0.84 3.07 10.74
C LEU A 6 -0.10 4.13 11.57
N VAL A 7 -0.81 4.80 12.48
CA VAL A 7 -0.19 5.78 13.39
C VAL A 7 0.73 5.10 14.41
N GLU A 8 0.31 3.99 15.01
CA GLU A 8 1.17 3.17 15.88
C GLU A 8 2.43 2.70 15.13
N LEU A 9 2.30 2.24 13.88
CA LEU A 9 3.45 1.86 13.05
C LEU A 9 4.39 3.04 12.80
N SER A 10 3.85 4.26 12.63
CA SER A 10 4.66 5.47 12.45
C SER A 10 5.53 5.84 13.65
N ASN A 11 5.19 5.34 14.85
CA ASN A 11 6.02 5.51 16.04
C ASN A 11 7.22 4.55 16.06
N LEU A 12 7.17 3.46 15.27
CA LEU A 12 8.27 2.51 15.14
C LEU A 12 9.17 2.85 13.96
N ILE A 13 8.59 3.30 12.85
CA ILE A 13 9.31 3.66 11.64
C ILE A 13 8.81 4.97 11.06
N ASP A 14 9.71 5.76 10.50
CA ASP A 14 9.33 6.85 9.63
C ASP A 14 8.62 6.31 8.37
N LEU A 15 7.29 6.48 8.33
CA LEU A 15 6.48 6.09 7.17
C LEU A 15 6.73 6.96 5.94
N ASN A 16 7.47 8.07 6.04
CA ASN A 16 7.95 8.82 4.87
C ASN A 16 9.24 8.24 4.29
N ASN A 17 9.93 7.35 5.02
CA ASN A 17 11.05 6.60 4.49
C ASN A 17 10.54 5.46 3.60
N LEU A 18 10.33 5.78 2.32
CA LEU A 18 9.81 4.84 1.32
C LEU A 18 10.70 3.61 1.13
N ASN A 19 12.02 3.73 1.32
CA ASN A 19 12.92 2.60 1.23
C ASN A 19 12.67 1.59 2.35
N ALA A 20 12.42 2.08 3.58
CA ALA A 20 12.04 1.24 4.70
C ALA A 20 10.69 0.54 4.45
N LEU A 21 9.66 1.29 4.04
CA LEU A 21 8.35 0.71 3.75
C LEU A 21 8.38 -0.30 2.60
N THR A 22 9.06 0.02 1.51
CA THR A 22 9.21 -0.90 0.37
C THR A 22 9.94 -2.17 0.81
N THR A 23 11.00 -2.03 1.62
CA THR A 23 11.72 -3.18 2.18
C THR A 23 10.81 -4.05 3.03
N ILE A 24 9.95 -3.46 3.86
CA ILE A 24 8.95 -4.23 4.64
C ILE A 24 8.07 -5.05 3.71
N TYR A 25 7.56 -4.48 2.61
CA TYR A 25 6.73 -5.22 1.66
C TYR A 25 7.47 -6.35 0.94
N VAL A 26 8.76 -6.18 0.65
CA VAL A 26 9.59 -7.30 0.16
C VAL A 26 9.61 -8.41 1.21
N TYR A 27 9.90 -8.08 2.46
CA TYR A 27 9.98 -9.06 3.54
C TYR A 27 8.62 -9.69 3.91
N ILE A 28 7.50 -9.00 3.70
CA ILE A 28 6.15 -9.60 3.81
C ILE A 28 5.96 -10.70 2.77
N SER A 29 6.44 -10.48 1.54
CA SER A 29 6.33 -11.44 0.42
C SER A 29 7.28 -12.61 0.59
N GLU A 30 8.57 -12.33 0.82
CA GLU A 30 9.63 -13.33 0.79
C GLU A 30 9.87 -14.00 2.16
N LYS A 31 9.29 -13.45 3.24
CA LYS A 31 9.47 -13.85 4.65
C LYS A 31 10.89 -13.67 5.19
N CYS A 32 11.87 -14.31 4.58
CA CYS A 32 13.27 -14.29 4.98
C CYS A 32 14.17 -14.14 3.75
N ILE A 33 14.96 -13.07 3.71
CA ILE A 33 15.94 -12.85 2.63
C ILE A 33 17.20 -12.17 3.14
N GLY A 34 18.31 -12.50 2.47
CA GLY A 34 19.59 -11.84 2.67
C GLY A 34 19.67 -10.48 1.98
N ARG A 35 20.64 -9.67 2.43
CA ARG A 35 20.94 -8.33 1.92
C ARG A 35 21.15 -8.26 0.40
N VAL A 36 21.86 -9.24 -0.17
CA VAL A 36 22.16 -9.27 -1.61
C VAL A 36 20.88 -9.47 -2.42
N ALA A 37 19.99 -10.36 -1.96
CA ALA A 37 18.70 -10.57 -2.60
C ALA A 37 17.84 -9.30 -2.53
N LEU A 38 17.77 -8.64 -1.37
CA LEU A 38 17.06 -7.37 -1.22
C LEU A 38 17.56 -6.30 -2.20
N SER A 39 18.88 -6.13 -2.28
CA SER A 39 19.53 -5.17 -3.19
C SER A 39 19.14 -5.42 -4.65
N LYS A 40 19.15 -6.68 -5.10
CA LYS A 40 18.72 -7.07 -6.45
C LYS A 40 17.23 -6.82 -6.69
N ILE A 41 16.37 -7.19 -5.74
CA ILE A 41 14.91 -7.03 -5.86
C ILE A 41 14.54 -5.55 -5.96
N LEU A 42 15.15 -4.69 -5.14
CA LEU A 42 14.83 -3.27 -5.10
C LEU A 42 15.60 -2.44 -6.12
N GLY A 43 16.67 -2.99 -6.71
CA GLY A 43 17.57 -2.26 -7.60
C GLY A 43 18.38 -1.18 -6.88
N VAL A 44 18.67 -1.38 -5.59
CA VAL A 44 19.39 -0.42 -4.73
C VAL A 44 20.79 -0.91 -4.42
N GLY A 45 21.67 0.02 -4.03
CA GLY A 45 23.05 -0.33 -3.65
C GLY A 45 23.11 -1.24 -2.41
N GLU A 46 24.11 -2.12 -2.37
CA GLU A 46 24.31 -3.06 -1.27
C GLU A 46 24.52 -2.39 0.10
N ARG A 47 25.09 -1.17 0.11
CA ARG A 47 25.24 -0.32 1.31
C ARG A 47 23.88 0.22 1.79
N GLU A 48 23.04 0.62 0.85
CA GLU A 48 21.69 1.12 1.15
C GLU A 48 20.80 0.00 1.69
N ALA A 49 20.81 -1.17 1.04
CA ALA A 49 20.13 -2.37 1.53
C ALA A 49 20.58 -2.72 2.96
N ARG A 50 21.89 -2.66 3.25
CA ARG A 50 22.42 -2.86 4.62
C ARG A 50 21.86 -1.84 5.60
N SER A 51 21.87 -0.57 5.22
CA SER A 51 21.41 0.54 6.07
C SER A 51 19.93 0.36 6.44
N VAL A 52 19.09 0.07 5.47
CA VAL A 52 17.65 -0.12 5.69
C VAL A 52 17.37 -1.38 6.52
N ILE A 53 18.06 -2.49 6.24
CA ILE A 53 17.94 -3.72 7.06
C ILE A 53 18.31 -3.43 8.52
N ASN A 54 19.44 -2.76 8.76
CA ASN A 54 19.88 -2.44 10.12
C ASN A 54 18.88 -1.53 10.84
N TYR A 55 18.36 -0.51 10.14
CA TYR A 55 17.30 0.35 10.65
C TYR A 55 16.05 -0.45 11.05
N LEU A 56 15.59 -1.38 10.20
CA LEU A 56 14.43 -2.20 10.48
C LEU A 56 14.67 -3.26 11.57
N LYS A 57 15.92 -3.73 11.76
CA LYS A 57 16.29 -4.58 12.89
C LYS A 57 16.26 -3.80 14.21
N ASN A 58 16.75 -2.57 14.22
CA ASN A 58 16.73 -1.71 15.41
C ASN A 58 15.31 -1.35 15.87
N THR A 59 14.33 -1.45 14.97
CA THR A 59 12.90 -1.21 15.26
C THR A 59 12.12 -2.51 15.49
N ASN A 60 12.81 -3.66 15.57
CA ASN A 60 12.25 -5.00 15.76
C ASN A 60 11.26 -5.46 14.67
N ILE A 61 11.24 -4.79 13.52
CA ILE A 61 10.44 -5.21 12.36
C ILE A 61 11.07 -6.41 11.67
N LEU A 62 12.40 -6.41 11.59
CA LEU A 62 13.18 -7.53 11.10
C LEU A 62 13.95 -8.19 12.24
N THR A 63 14.11 -9.51 12.17
CA THR A 63 14.84 -10.33 13.13
C THR A 63 15.90 -11.18 12.43
N GLY A 64 16.75 -11.86 13.19
CA GLY A 64 17.80 -12.74 12.67
C GLY A 64 19.13 -12.04 12.38
N ARG A 65 20.23 -12.81 12.37
CA ARG A 65 21.59 -12.31 12.11
C ARG A 65 22.00 -12.53 10.65
N GLU A 66 22.03 -13.79 10.21
CA GLU A 66 22.48 -14.19 8.87
C GLU A 66 21.34 -14.12 7.86
N GLU A 67 20.30 -14.94 8.05
CA GLU A 67 19.03 -14.77 7.37
C GLU A 67 18.18 -13.76 8.15
N THR A 68 17.89 -12.64 7.48
CA THR A 68 17.01 -11.63 8.06
C THR A 68 15.59 -12.00 7.72
N CYS A 69 14.70 -12.01 8.71
CA CYS A 69 13.31 -12.40 8.57
C CYS A 69 12.39 -11.30 9.05
N ILE A 70 11.17 -11.27 8.53
CA ILE A 70 10.12 -10.40 9.07
C ILE A 70 9.56 -10.95 10.38
N ASN A 71 9.29 -10.05 11.32
CA ASN A 71 8.46 -10.39 12.46
C ASN A 71 6.98 -10.44 12.04
N ILE A 72 6.48 -11.65 11.78
CA ILE A 72 5.12 -11.88 11.23
C ILE A 72 4.03 -11.32 12.16
N GLU A 73 4.23 -11.36 13.47
CA GLU A 73 3.27 -10.84 14.45
C GLU A 73 3.00 -9.34 14.23
N LEU A 74 4.01 -8.58 13.78
CA LEU A 74 3.85 -7.16 13.49
C LEU A 74 3.05 -6.92 12.19
N ILE A 75 3.13 -7.82 11.20
CA ILE A 75 2.36 -7.71 9.96
C ILE A 75 0.87 -7.77 10.28
N ASP A 76 0.46 -8.76 11.08
CA ASP A 76 -0.93 -8.94 11.48
C ASP A 76 -1.40 -7.82 12.41
N LYS A 77 -0.54 -7.42 13.37
CA LYS A 77 -0.83 -6.30 14.29
C LYS A 77 -1.14 -5.00 13.55
N TYR A 78 -0.36 -4.64 12.53
CA TYR A 78 -0.51 -3.38 11.80
C TYR A 78 -1.40 -3.49 10.56
N GLY A 79 -1.80 -4.71 10.17
CA GLY A 79 -2.70 -4.95 9.06
C GLY A 79 -2.11 -4.53 7.71
N LEU A 80 -0.81 -4.75 7.51
CA LEU A 80 -0.05 -4.46 6.27
C LEU A 80 -0.34 -5.49 5.17
N LYS A 81 -1.61 -5.65 4.81
CA LYS A 81 -2.07 -6.61 3.79
C LYS A 81 -2.67 -5.86 2.61
N ILE A 82 -1.98 -5.92 1.48
CA ILE A 82 -2.44 -5.42 0.18
C ILE A 82 -2.39 -6.60 -0.78
N ASN A 83 -3.54 -6.96 -1.34
CA ASN A 83 -3.61 -8.02 -2.34
C ASN A 83 -3.57 -7.38 -3.73
N THR A 84 -2.62 -7.79 -4.58
CA THR A 84 -2.50 -7.25 -5.94
C THR A 84 -2.70 -8.38 -6.94
N VAL A 85 -3.58 -8.16 -7.92
CA VAL A 85 -3.90 -9.13 -8.98
C VAL A 85 -3.65 -8.50 -10.34
N GLU A 86 -2.97 -9.22 -11.23
CA GLU A 86 -2.75 -8.79 -12.61
C GLU A 86 -4.02 -9.01 -13.45
N ILE A 87 -4.40 -8.00 -14.23
CA ILE A 87 -5.58 -8.01 -15.10
C ILE A 87 -5.18 -7.41 -16.46
N GLY A 88 -4.81 -8.28 -17.40
CA GLY A 88 -4.30 -7.84 -18.70
C GLY A 88 -3.05 -6.99 -18.53
N ARG A 89 -3.08 -5.73 -18.98
CA ARG A 89 -1.96 -4.77 -18.80
C ARG A 89 -1.95 -4.05 -17.45
N TYR A 90 -2.97 -4.26 -16.62
CA TYR A 90 -3.15 -3.53 -15.37
C TYR A 90 -2.82 -4.40 -14.16
N ASN A 91 -2.57 -3.76 -13.02
CA ASN A 91 -2.54 -4.43 -11.72
C ASN A 91 -3.59 -3.83 -10.80
N LEU A 92 -4.41 -4.65 -10.18
CA LEU A 92 -5.46 -4.25 -9.26
C LEU A 92 -5.03 -4.53 -7.82
N SER A 93 -4.71 -3.48 -7.07
CA SER A 93 -4.48 -3.58 -5.62
C SER A 93 -5.80 -3.43 -4.86
N LEU A 94 -6.03 -4.34 -3.93
CA LEU A 94 -7.20 -4.43 -3.06
C LEU A 94 -6.77 -4.28 -1.60
N ILE A 95 -7.30 -3.28 -0.93
CA ILE A 95 -6.98 -2.94 0.45
C ILE A 95 -8.27 -2.92 1.27
N LYS A 96 -8.42 -3.89 2.16
CA LYS A 96 -9.54 -3.94 3.09
C LYS A 96 -9.36 -2.85 4.15
N ILE A 97 -10.32 -1.96 4.27
CA ILE A 97 -10.36 -0.91 5.31
C ILE A 97 -11.35 -1.34 6.40
N GLU A 98 -10.88 -1.37 7.64
CA GLU A 98 -11.68 -1.83 8.79
C GLU A 98 -12.13 -0.69 9.70
N ASP A 99 -11.56 0.49 9.50
CA ASP A 99 -11.81 1.69 10.28
C ASP A 99 -12.93 2.52 9.63
N ARG A 100 -14.01 2.76 10.37
CA ARG A 100 -15.22 3.44 9.85
C ARG A 100 -14.95 4.90 9.50
N ASP A 101 -14.14 5.58 10.29
CA ASP A 101 -13.83 6.99 10.07
C ASP A 101 -12.93 7.16 8.85
N LEU A 102 -11.96 6.26 8.70
CA LEU A 102 -11.14 6.18 7.49
C LEU A 102 -11.97 5.89 6.23
N ILE A 103 -12.94 4.97 6.30
CA ILE A 103 -13.86 4.69 5.19
C ILE A 103 -14.64 5.96 4.81
N ASN A 104 -15.29 6.58 5.79
CA ASN A 104 -16.11 7.77 5.56
C ASN A 104 -15.28 8.92 4.97
N TYR A 105 -14.03 9.07 5.43
CA TYR A 105 -13.12 10.09 4.93
C TYR A 105 -12.66 9.78 3.49
N ILE A 106 -12.22 8.55 3.21
CA ILE A 106 -11.79 8.14 1.86
C ILE A 106 -12.92 8.32 0.86
N MET A 107 -14.16 7.93 1.21
CA MET A 107 -15.31 8.09 0.30
C MET A 107 -15.55 9.55 -0.09
N LYS A 108 -15.29 10.51 0.80
CA LYS A 108 -15.44 11.95 0.54
C LYS A 108 -14.21 12.59 -0.10
N HIS A 109 -13.03 12.01 0.12
CA HIS A 109 -11.74 12.61 -0.21
C HIS A 109 -10.84 11.68 -1.04
N ILE A 110 -11.42 10.80 -1.85
CA ILE A 110 -10.63 9.83 -2.64
C ILE A 110 -9.68 10.52 -3.62
N VAL A 111 -10.06 11.70 -4.14
CA VAL A 111 -9.23 12.51 -5.04
C VAL A 111 -7.96 12.93 -4.30
N LYS A 112 -8.07 13.33 -3.02
CA LYS A 112 -6.89 13.64 -2.20
C LYS A 112 -6.00 12.42 -2.01
N LEU A 113 -6.57 11.23 -1.77
CA LEU A 113 -5.80 9.99 -1.70
C LEU A 113 -5.08 9.69 -3.03
N ARG A 114 -5.75 9.88 -4.17
CA ARG A 114 -5.15 9.75 -5.50
C ARG A 114 -3.97 10.69 -5.65
N ASP A 115 -4.12 11.95 -5.27
CA ASP A 115 -3.09 12.97 -5.44
C ASP A 115 -1.87 12.65 -4.58
N HIS A 116 -2.05 12.14 -3.34
CA HIS A 116 -0.95 11.60 -2.55
C HIS A 116 -0.20 10.48 -3.28
N LEU A 117 -0.92 9.54 -3.90
CA LEU A 117 -0.29 8.44 -4.65
C LEU A 117 0.46 8.97 -5.88
N VAL A 118 -0.12 9.88 -6.66
CA VAL A 118 0.53 10.49 -7.84
C VAL A 118 1.81 11.22 -7.45
N ILE A 119 1.81 11.95 -6.34
CA ILE A 119 3.01 12.61 -5.81
C ILE A 119 4.10 11.58 -5.49
N ARG A 120 3.72 10.45 -4.88
CA ARG A 120 4.68 9.38 -4.51
C ARG A 120 5.19 8.59 -5.70
N THR A 121 4.36 8.35 -6.71
CA THR A 121 4.79 7.67 -7.94
C THR A 121 5.59 8.58 -8.86
N GLN A 122 5.50 9.90 -8.69
CA GLN A 122 6.07 10.92 -9.58
C GLN A 122 5.61 10.75 -11.04
N ASN A 123 4.49 10.07 -11.25
CA ASN A 123 3.94 9.82 -12.57
C ASN A 123 2.40 9.83 -12.53
N PRO A 124 1.74 10.84 -13.13
CA PRO A 124 0.28 10.90 -13.16
C PRO A 124 -0.35 9.73 -13.94
N TYR A 125 0.37 9.11 -14.87
CA TYR A 125 -0.10 7.97 -15.67
C TYR A 125 0.09 6.61 -14.99
N SER A 126 0.59 6.59 -13.75
CA SER A 126 0.79 5.34 -13.00
C SER A 126 -0.52 4.73 -12.51
N ILE A 127 -1.52 5.56 -12.23
CA ILE A 127 -2.83 5.16 -11.72
C ILE A 127 -3.85 5.34 -12.83
N GLU A 128 -4.53 4.25 -13.17
CA GLU A 128 -5.63 4.26 -14.13
C GLU A 128 -6.91 4.75 -13.45
N ILE A 129 -7.31 4.07 -12.37
CA ILE A 129 -8.46 4.44 -11.55
C ILE A 129 -8.21 4.12 -10.08
N ILE A 130 -8.87 4.87 -9.21
CA ILE A 130 -8.97 4.59 -7.78
C ILE A 130 -10.43 4.68 -7.36
N GLY A 131 -10.86 3.74 -6.53
CA GLY A 131 -12.25 3.65 -6.12
C GLY A 131 -12.43 2.88 -4.84
N PHE A 132 -13.67 2.81 -4.40
CA PHE A 132 -14.03 2.12 -3.17
C PHE A 132 -15.25 1.22 -3.39
N TYR A 133 -15.19 0.00 -2.87
CA TYR A 133 -16.31 -0.93 -2.85
C TYR A 133 -16.90 -1.03 -1.45
N ASN A 134 -18.15 -0.58 -1.30
CA ASN A 134 -18.84 -0.52 0.00
C ASN A 134 -19.66 -1.78 0.34
N GLY A 135 -19.54 -2.85 -0.46
CA GLY A 135 -20.32 -4.08 -0.32
C GLY A 135 -21.59 -4.13 -1.18
N PHE A 136 -21.99 -3.00 -1.78
CA PHE A 136 -23.16 -2.92 -2.66
C PHE A 136 -22.80 -2.38 -4.05
N LYS A 137 -21.94 -1.35 -4.09
CA LYS A 137 -21.55 -0.70 -5.33
C LYS A 137 -20.09 -0.30 -5.32
N HIS A 138 -19.51 -0.24 -6.52
CA HIS A 138 -18.24 0.40 -6.78
C HIS A 138 -18.47 1.92 -6.82
N VAL A 139 -17.57 2.68 -6.22
CA VAL A 139 -17.59 4.14 -6.23
C VAL A 139 -16.27 4.58 -6.84
N ILE A 140 -16.32 5.15 -8.04
CA ILE A 140 -15.13 5.63 -8.79
C ILE A 140 -15.32 7.13 -9.08
N PRO A 141 -14.90 8.01 -8.17
CA PRO A 141 -15.14 9.44 -8.31
C PRO A 141 -14.37 10.08 -9.47
N GLY A 142 -15.02 11.01 -10.16
CA GLY A 142 -14.44 11.79 -11.25
C GLY A 142 -14.38 11.07 -12.59
N LEU A 143 -14.97 9.88 -12.71
CA LEU A 143 -14.99 9.11 -13.94
C LEU A 143 -16.30 9.32 -14.72
N PRO A 144 -16.25 9.67 -16.02
CA PRO A 144 -17.44 9.72 -16.88
C PRO A 144 -18.17 8.38 -16.96
N ASN A 145 -19.50 8.40 -17.10
CA ASN A 145 -20.34 7.18 -17.10
C ASN A 145 -19.88 6.12 -18.12
N TYR A 146 -19.52 6.54 -19.34
CA TYR A 146 -19.08 5.61 -20.38
C TYR A 146 -17.78 4.86 -20.03
N LEU A 147 -16.86 5.50 -19.30
CA LEU A 147 -15.65 4.85 -18.79
C LEU A 147 -15.98 4.01 -17.55
N TYR A 148 -16.88 4.51 -16.70
CA TYR A 148 -17.32 3.80 -15.50
C TYR A 148 -17.81 2.39 -15.84
N ASP A 149 -18.66 2.25 -16.86
CA ASP A 149 -19.18 0.96 -17.28
C ASP A 149 -18.07 0.01 -17.77
N GLN A 150 -17.10 0.53 -18.54
CA GLN A 150 -15.95 -0.26 -19.03
C GLN A 150 -15.10 -0.83 -17.88
N TYR A 151 -14.76 -0.03 -16.87
CA TYR A 151 -13.99 -0.55 -15.72
C TYR A 151 -14.85 -1.39 -14.79
N LEU A 152 -16.16 -1.16 -14.72
CA LEU A 152 -17.06 -1.96 -13.89
C LEU A 152 -17.08 -3.42 -14.34
N GLU A 153 -17.07 -3.67 -15.66
CA GLU A 153 -16.96 -5.03 -16.20
C GLU A 153 -15.69 -5.77 -15.75
N ILE A 154 -14.59 -5.03 -15.56
CA ILE A 154 -13.32 -5.57 -15.06
C ILE A 154 -13.42 -5.85 -13.57
N LEU A 155 -13.96 -4.90 -12.80
CA LEU A 155 -13.99 -4.94 -11.34
C LEU A 155 -14.98 -5.96 -10.79
N VAL A 156 -16.16 -6.11 -11.40
CA VAL A 156 -17.21 -7.04 -10.95
C VAL A 156 -16.78 -8.52 -11.06
N LYS A 157 -15.86 -8.83 -11.96
CA LYS A 157 -15.26 -10.18 -12.08
C LYS A 157 -14.35 -10.51 -10.88
N GLN A 158 -13.94 -9.51 -10.10
CA GLN A 158 -13.04 -9.68 -8.97
C GLN A 158 -13.82 -9.87 -7.68
N ARG A 159 -13.43 -10.87 -6.88
CA ARG A 159 -14.01 -11.07 -5.56
C ARG A 159 -13.52 -9.98 -4.60
N MET A 160 -14.35 -8.96 -4.38
CA MET A 160 -14.07 -7.89 -3.41
C MET A 160 -14.91 -8.05 -2.15
N SER A 161 -14.27 -7.94 -0.98
CA SER A 161 -14.98 -7.86 0.29
C SER A 161 -15.57 -6.47 0.51
N LYS A 162 -16.61 -6.35 1.34
CA LYS A 162 -17.11 -5.04 1.79
C LYS A 162 -15.98 -4.18 2.36
N ASN A 163 -16.07 -2.87 2.11
CA ASN A 163 -15.13 -1.84 2.57
C ASN A 163 -13.71 -1.99 1.99
N THR A 164 -13.63 -2.22 0.68
CA THR A 164 -12.34 -2.39 -0.01
C THR A 164 -12.02 -1.14 -0.80
N LEU A 165 -10.89 -0.50 -0.49
CA LEU A 165 -10.23 0.45 -1.38
C LEU A 165 -9.58 -0.35 -2.51
N PHE A 166 -9.82 0.04 -3.75
CA PHE A 166 -9.16 -0.55 -4.91
C PHE A 166 -8.43 0.50 -5.72
N ILE A 167 -7.28 0.11 -6.27
CA ILE A 167 -6.44 0.94 -7.13
C ILE A 167 -6.06 0.10 -8.34
N LEU A 168 -6.44 0.55 -9.53
CA LEU A 168 -6.01 -0.04 -10.78
C LEU A 168 -4.79 0.75 -11.27
N TRP A 169 -3.65 0.07 -11.32
CA TRP A 169 -2.38 0.62 -11.77
C TRP A 169 -2.20 0.35 -13.26
N ASN A 170 -1.87 1.41 -14.00
CA ASN A 170 -1.38 1.31 -15.38
C ASN A 170 0.14 1.06 -15.41
N GLN A 171 0.86 1.56 -14.41
CA GLN A 171 2.27 1.25 -14.21
C GLN A 171 2.51 0.80 -12.78
N TYR A 172 2.61 -0.51 -12.59
CA TYR A 172 2.80 -1.11 -11.28
C TYR A 172 4.27 -1.44 -11.04
N ARG A 173 4.79 -0.99 -9.90
CA ARG A 173 6.12 -1.34 -9.40
C ARG A 173 5.94 -2.14 -8.12
N LYS A 174 6.17 -3.45 -8.22
CA LYS A 174 6.02 -4.39 -7.10
C LYS A 174 6.74 -3.87 -5.84
N TYR A 175 6.08 -3.96 -4.70
CA TYR A 175 6.50 -3.48 -3.37
C TYR A 175 6.48 -1.95 -3.21
N TYR A 176 6.89 -1.21 -4.23
CA TYR A 176 6.87 0.26 -4.21
C TYR A 176 5.43 0.80 -4.19
N CYS A 177 4.57 0.27 -5.05
CA CYS A 177 3.16 0.66 -5.09
C CYS A 177 2.46 0.38 -3.75
N GLU A 178 2.73 -0.76 -3.12
CA GLU A 178 2.23 -1.08 -1.78
C GLU A 178 2.71 -0.07 -0.72
N ALA A 179 4.01 0.28 -0.76
CA ALA A 179 4.58 1.30 0.11
C ALA A 179 3.92 2.67 -0.09
N TYR A 180 3.66 3.06 -1.33
CA TYR A 180 2.98 4.32 -1.66
C TYR A 180 1.55 4.35 -1.13
N VAL A 181 0.83 3.24 -1.24
CA VAL A 181 -0.53 3.10 -0.69
C VAL A 181 -0.51 3.25 0.82
N THR A 182 0.37 2.55 1.51
CA THR A 182 0.47 2.63 2.97
C THR A 182 0.88 4.02 3.45
N ASN A 183 1.85 4.66 2.81
CA ASN A 183 2.21 6.04 3.11
C ASN A 183 1.04 7.02 2.85
N SER A 184 0.32 6.85 1.73
CA SER A 184 -0.79 7.73 1.37
C SER A 184 -1.97 7.58 2.34
N LEU A 185 -2.29 6.35 2.74
CA LEU A 185 -3.30 6.07 3.77
C LEU A 185 -2.89 6.63 5.13
N TYR A 186 -1.61 6.57 5.48
CA TYR A 186 -1.09 7.20 6.69
C TYR A 186 -1.28 8.73 6.68
N ASN A 187 -1.01 9.40 5.56
CA ASN A 187 -1.23 10.84 5.45
C ASN A 187 -2.71 11.22 5.57
N ILE A 188 -3.60 10.44 4.96
CA ILE A 188 -5.06 10.59 5.15
C ILE A 188 -5.44 10.41 6.62
N CYS A 189 -4.81 9.47 7.32
CA CYS A 189 -5.01 9.26 8.75
C CYS A 189 -4.60 10.45 9.60
N LEU A 190 -3.45 11.07 9.31
CA LEU A 190 -3.02 12.29 9.98
C LEU A 190 -4.01 13.44 9.76
N ASP A 191 -4.60 13.55 8.57
CA ASP A 191 -5.61 14.57 8.30
C ASP A 191 -6.90 14.35 9.11
N ILE A 192 -7.32 13.10 9.29
CA ILE A 192 -8.50 12.76 10.10
C ILE A 192 -8.27 13.20 11.55
N LEU A 193 -7.08 12.90 12.10
CA LEU A 193 -6.75 13.17 13.51
C LEU A 193 -6.50 14.65 13.83
N ARG A 194 -6.28 15.49 12.81
CA ARG A 194 -6.09 16.95 12.97
C ARG A 194 -7.39 17.75 12.96
N LYS A 195 -8.51 17.11 12.63
CA LYS A 195 -9.85 17.72 12.65
C LYS A 195 -10.49 17.53 14.01
#